data_AF-A0A7E4SAE4-F1
#
_entry.id   AF-A0A7E4SAE4-F1
#
_cell.length_a   1.000
_cell.length_b   1.000
_cell.length_c   1.000
_cell.angle_alpha   90.00
_cell.angle_beta   90.00
_cell.angle_gamma   90.00
#
_symmetry.space_group_name_H-M   'P 1'
#
loop_
_entity.id
_entity.type
_entity.pdbx_description
1 polymer ?
#
loop_
_entity_poly.entity_id
_entity_poly.type
_entity_poly.pdbx_seq_one_letter_code
_entity_poly.pdbx_strand_id
1 'polypeptide(L)'
;MLQERRALAGLVVASTLISCFVAGPTSRIIMGHPLNKRSFFDIRCKGVYDKSIFARLDRICEDCYNLFRAPQLHSLCRKNCFTSVYFKGCIEVLLLQDEMENIQSWIKQLHGAEPDL
;
A
#
# COMPACT_ATOMS: atom_id res chain seq x y z
N MET A 1 9.14 46.09 -32.35
CA MET A 1 8.04 45.15 -31.98
C MET A 1 8.42 43.67 -32.10
N LEU A 2 9.21 43.24 -33.11
CA LEU A 2 9.61 41.82 -33.27
C LEU A 2 10.84 41.39 -32.42
N GLN A 3 11.79 42.30 -32.17
CA GLN A 3 12.98 42.07 -31.32
C GLN A 3 12.60 41.82 -29.85
N GLU A 4 11.71 42.65 -29.30
CA GLU A 4 11.14 42.53 -27.94
C GLU A 4 10.43 41.20 -27.72
N ARG A 5 9.64 40.75 -28.71
CA ARG A 5 8.92 39.47 -28.69
C ARG A 5 9.85 38.26 -28.74
N ARG A 6 10.99 38.38 -29.44
CA ARG A 6 12.03 37.33 -29.50
C ARG A 6 12.81 37.22 -28.19
N ALA A 7 13.10 38.36 -27.54
CA ALA A 7 13.73 38.39 -26.22
C ALA A 7 12.80 37.79 -25.14
N LEU A 8 11.51 38.14 -25.17
CA LEU A 8 10.49 37.57 -24.28
C LEU A 8 10.32 36.06 -24.51
N ALA A 9 10.26 35.61 -25.76
CA ALA A 9 10.18 34.18 -26.09
C ALA A 9 11.42 33.40 -25.61
N GLY A 10 12.62 33.96 -25.77
CA GLY A 10 13.87 33.36 -25.29
C GLY A 10 13.92 33.24 -23.76
N LEU A 11 13.48 34.27 -23.03
CA LEU A 11 13.40 34.28 -21.57
C LEU A 11 12.40 33.24 -21.03
N VAL A 12 11.25 33.04 -21.71
CA VAL A 12 10.23 32.04 -21.33
C VAL A 12 10.72 30.61 -21.57
N VAL A 13 11.48 30.37 -22.64
CA VAL A 13 12.06 29.04 -22.91
C VAL A 13 13.16 28.71 -21.90
N ALA A 14 14.02 29.67 -21.54
CA ALA A 14 15.06 29.44 -20.54
C ALA A 14 14.47 29.16 -19.13
N SER A 15 13.41 29.86 -18.74
CA SER A 15 12.75 29.67 -17.44
C SER A 15 11.92 28.37 -17.35
N THR A 16 11.32 27.91 -18.44
CA THR A 16 10.62 26.61 -18.48
C THR A 16 11.58 25.42 -18.44
N LEU A 17 12.74 25.52 -19.08
CA LEU A 17 13.78 24.48 -19.00
C LEU A 17 14.36 24.36 -17.58
N ILE A 18 14.57 25.48 -16.88
CA ILE A 18 15.05 25.48 -15.48
C ILE A 18 14.06 24.79 -14.53
N SER A 19 12.75 24.91 -14.79
CA SER A 19 11.69 24.30 -13.97
C SER A 19 11.67 22.76 -14.06
N CYS A 20 12.16 22.18 -15.15
CA CYS A 20 12.24 20.72 -15.32
C CYS A 20 13.37 20.05 -14.51
N PHE A 21 14.39 20.78 -14.09
CA PHE A 21 15.49 20.20 -13.29
C PHE A 21 15.14 20.05 -11.81
N VAL A 22 14.08 20.71 -11.33
CA VAL A 22 13.58 20.59 -9.95
C VAL A 22 12.40 19.62 -9.83
N ALA A 23 11.79 19.24 -10.95
CA ALA A 23 10.88 18.10 -11.04
C ALA A 23 11.68 16.83 -11.39
N GLY A 24 12.62 16.45 -10.51
CA GLY A 24 12.99 15.04 -10.41
C GLY A 24 11.72 14.20 -10.20
N PRO A 25 11.71 12.89 -10.49
CA PRO A 25 10.54 12.06 -10.27
C PRO A 25 10.22 12.14 -8.78
N THR A 26 9.29 13.02 -8.41
CA THR A 26 8.75 13.07 -7.07
C THR A 26 8.25 11.67 -6.86
N SER A 27 8.84 11.05 -5.84
CA SER A 27 8.73 9.66 -5.48
C SER A 27 7.39 9.11 -5.91
N ARG A 28 7.38 7.89 -6.44
CA ARG A 28 6.20 7.04 -6.35
C ARG A 28 5.84 7.00 -4.86
N ILE A 29 5.02 7.94 -4.40
CA ILE A 29 4.26 7.82 -3.17
C ILE A 29 3.40 6.63 -3.54
N ILE A 30 3.85 5.45 -3.12
CA ILE A 30 3.00 4.27 -3.07
C ILE A 30 1.75 4.80 -2.39
N MET A 31 0.63 4.82 -3.12
CA MET A 31 -0.68 5.23 -2.66
C MET A 31 -1.17 4.19 -1.64
N GLY A 32 -0.37 3.92 -0.60
CA GLY A 32 -0.75 3.11 0.52
C GLY A 32 -1.75 3.91 1.32
N HIS A 33 -2.94 3.34 1.52
CA HIS A 33 -3.90 3.93 2.43
C HIS A 33 -3.24 4.14 3.81
N PRO A 34 -3.50 5.28 4.49
CA PRO A 34 -2.87 5.57 5.77
C PRO A 34 -3.27 4.48 6.79
N LEU A 35 -2.30 3.64 7.13
CA LEU A 35 -2.42 2.61 8.14
C LEU A 35 -2.48 3.28 9.51
N ASN A 36 -3.69 3.51 9.97
CA ASN A 36 -3.95 4.13 11.26
C ASN A 36 -4.47 3.10 12.27
N LYS A 37 -4.37 3.46 13.55
CA LYS A 37 -4.82 2.62 14.67
C LYS A 37 -6.32 2.31 14.63
N ARG A 38 -7.13 3.16 13.99
CA ARG A 38 -8.57 2.92 13.82
C ARG A 38 -8.84 1.72 12.90
N SER A 39 -8.15 1.66 11.76
CA SER A 39 -8.29 0.58 10.78
C SER A 39 -7.90 -0.78 11.35
N PHE A 40 -6.95 -0.81 12.29
CA PHE A 40 -6.61 -2.01 13.06
C PHE A 40 -7.78 -2.55 13.89
N PHE A 41 -8.49 -1.68 14.61
CA PHE A 41 -9.66 -2.08 15.40
C PHE A 41 -10.88 -2.38 14.53
N ASP A 42 -11.06 -1.67 13.42
CA ASP A 42 -12.19 -1.86 12.49
C ASP A 42 -12.22 -3.29 11.91
N ILE A 43 -11.05 -3.90 11.69
CA ILE A 43 -10.95 -5.29 11.23
C ILE A 43 -10.88 -6.32 12.37
N ARG A 44 -11.15 -5.90 13.61
CA ARG A 44 -11.22 -6.77 14.81
C ARG A 44 -9.88 -7.35 15.28
N CYS A 45 -8.75 -6.71 14.96
CA CYS A 45 -7.50 -7.03 15.63
C CYS A 45 -7.56 -6.55 17.10
N LYS A 46 -7.21 -7.43 18.05
CA LYS A 46 -7.29 -7.15 19.50
C LYS A 46 -5.96 -7.33 20.23
N GLY A 47 -4.91 -7.73 19.52
CA GLY A 47 -3.57 -7.94 20.06
C GLY A 47 -2.74 -6.65 20.08
N VAL A 48 -1.43 -6.83 19.97
CA VAL A 48 -0.47 -5.71 20.01
C VAL A 48 -0.48 -5.00 18.65
N TYR A 49 -0.78 -3.70 18.64
CA TYR A 49 -0.69 -2.90 17.42
C TYR A 49 0.78 -2.65 17.06
N ASP A 50 1.28 -3.42 16.10
CA ASP A 50 2.55 -3.17 15.43
C ASP A 50 2.31 -2.63 14.02
N LYS A 51 2.67 -1.36 13.79
CA LYS A 51 2.44 -0.67 12.52
C LYS A 51 3.18 -1.35 11.35
N SER A 52 4.36 -1.91 11.61
CA SER A 52 5.20 -2.52 10.56
C SER A 52 4.62 -3.86 10.11
N ILE A 53 4.20 -4.68 11.06
CA ILE A 53 3.56 -5.98 10.80
C ILE A 53 2.21 -5.75 10.10
N PHE A 54 1.41 -4.82 10.62
CA PHE A 54 0.13 -4.48 10.02
C PHE A 54 0.28 -4.03 8.56
N ALA A 55 1.29 -3.22 8.26
CA ALA A 55 1.60 -2.81 6.89
C ALA A 55 2.03 -3.94 5.98
N ARG A 56 2.78 -4.91 6.52
CA ARG A 56 3.22 -6.07 5.76
C ARG A 56 2.04 -6.97 5.37
N LEU A 57 1.12 -7.23 6.32
CA LEU A 57 -0.08 -8.01 6.04
C LEU A 57 -1.07 -7.27 5.12
N ASP A 58 -1.22 -5.95 5.27
CA ASP A 58 -2.04 -5.12 4.38
C ASP A 58 -1.52 -5.13 2.94
N ARG A 59 -0.18 -5.09 2.74
CA ARG A 59 0.43 -5.18 1.41
C ARG A 59 0.08 -6.48 0.67
N ILE A 60 -0.01 -7.61 1.37
CA ILE A 60 -0.43 -8.89 0.76
C ILE A 60 -1.82 -8.73 0.14
N CYS A 61 -2.73 -8.07 0.85
CA CYS A 61 -4.08 -7.81 0.35
C CYS A 61 -4.07 -6.83 -0.84
N GLU A 62 -3.22 -5.80 -0.82
CA GLU A 62 -3.08 -4.85 -1.92
C GLU A 62 -2.49 -5.51 -3.18
N ASP A 63 -1.44 -6.32 -3.05
CA ASP A 63 -0.81 -7.03 -4.17
C ASP A 63 -1.80 -8.03 -4.80
N CYS A 64 -2.58 -8.72 -3.97
CA CYS A 64 -3.66 -9.61 -4.41
C CYS A 64 -4.78 -8.85 -5.13
N TYR A 65 -5.18 -7.68 -4.61
CA TYR A 65 -6.12 -6.78 -5.29
C TYR A 65 -5.56 -6.29 -6.63
N ASN A 66 -4.28 -5.93 -6.71
CA ASN A 66 -3.67 -5.46 -7.95
C ASN A 66 -3.66 -6.52 -9.06
N LEU A 67 -3.62 -7.80 -8.68
CA LEU A 67 -3.68 -8.92 -9.61
C LEU A 67 -5.08 -9.13 -10.19
N PHE A 68 -6.12 -9.20 -9.35
CA PHE A 68 -7.49 -9.52 -9.78
C PHE A 68 -8.35 -8.30 -10.10
N ARG A 69 -8.02 -7.14 -9.53
CA ARG A 69 -8.77 -5.87 -9.60
C ARG A 69 -10.26 -6.01 -9.26
N ALA A 70 -10.60 -6.97 -8.40
CA ALA A 70 -11.97 -7.22 -8.00
C ALA A 70 -12.41 -6.20 -6.92
N PRO A 71 -13.60 -5.59 -7.08
CA PRO A 71 -14.10 -4.66 -6.08
C PRO A 71 -14.29 -5.39 -4.75
N GLN A 72 -13.89 -4.76 -3.65
CA GLN A 72 -13.91 -5.28 -2.28
C GLN A 72 -12.90 -6.38 -1.92
N LEU A 73 -12.06 -6.86 -2.85
CA LEU A 73 -11.10 -7.93 -2.52
C LEU A 73 -10.14 -7.51 -1.39
N HIS A 74 -9.64 -6.28 -1.45
CA HIS A 74 -8.77 -5.74 -0.41
C HIS A 74 -9.45 -5.73 0.97
N SER A 75 -10.68 -5.24 1.08
CA SER A 75 -11.40 -5.17 2.35
C SER A 75 -11.79 -6.56 2.88
N LEU A 76 -12.17 -7.48 2.00
CA LEU A 76 -12.48 -8.87 2.35
C LEU A 76 -11.24 -9.62 2.82
N CYS A 77 -10.11 -9.45 2.14
CA CYS A 77 -8.82 -10.03 2.51
C CYS A 77 -8.45 -9.67 3.96
N ARG A 78 -8.54 -8.39 4.32
CA ARG A 78 -8.17 -7.89 5.65
C ARG A 78 -9.15 -8.25 6.76
N LYS A 79 -10.36 -8.69 6.43
CA LYS A 79 -11.46 -8.90 7.38
C LYS A 79 -11.05 -9.89 8.50
N ASN A 80 -11.57 -9.64 9.71
CA ASN A 80 -11.28 -10.43 10.90
C ASN A 80 -9.77 -10.57 11.16
N CYS A 81 -9.04 -9.47 11.06
CA CYS A 81 -7.60 -9.40 11.34
C CYS A 81 -6.79 -10.41 10.50
N PHE A 82 -7.00 -10.38 9.18
CA PHE A 82 -6.27 -11.23 8.21
C PHE A 82 -6.50 -12.74 8.36
N THR A 83 -7.60 -13.16 9.01
CA THR A 83 -8.00 -14.58 9.12
C THR A 83 -9.09 -14.98 8.13
N SER A 84 -9.36 -14.15 7.12
CA SER A 84 -10.39 -14.45 6.12
C SER A 84 -9.93 -15.52 5.14
N VAL A 85 -10.89 -16.25 4.57
CA VAL A 85 -10.61 -17.18 3.44
C VAL A 85 -9.99 -16.46 2.24
N TYR A 86 -10.26 -15.17 2.06
CA TYR A 86 -9.66 -14.34 1.02
C TYR A 86 -8.18 -14.10 1.29
N PHE A 87 -7.78 -13.89 2.54
CA PHE A 87 -6.37 -13.75 2.91
C PHE A 87 -5.59 -15.01 2.55
N LYS A 88 -6.12 -16.19 2.91
CA LYS A 88 -5.52 -17.49 2.55
C LYS A 88 -5.38 -17.64 1.03
N GLY A 89 -6.44 -17.36 0.27
CA GLY A 89 -6.39 -17.39 -1.19
C GLY A 89 -5.35 -16.40 -1.77
N CYS A 90 -5.20 -15.22 -1.17
CA CYS A 90 -4.18 -14.26 -1.59
C CYS A 90 -2.75 -14.78 -1.34
N ILE A 91 -2.50 -15.45 -0.21
CA ILE A 91 -1.21 -16.12 0.04
C ILE A 91 -0.92 -17.18 -1.03
N GLU A 92 -1.92 -17.99 -1.37
CA GLU A 92 -1.78 -19.05 -2.36
C GLU A 92 -1.46 -18.50 -3.75
N VAL A 93 -2.17 -17.46 -4.19
CA VAL A 93 -2.01 -16.86 -5.52
C VAL A 93 -0.72 -16.04 -5.63
N LEU A 94 -0.30 -15.38 -4.56
CA LEU A 94 0.97 -14.64 -4.52
C LEU A 94 2.19 -15.53 -4.28
N LEU A 95 1.99 -16.85 -4.15
CA LEU A 95 3.05 -17.84 -3.95
C LEU A 95 3.88 -17.59 -2.67
N LEU A 96 3.21 -17.23 -1.57
CA LEU A 96 3.85 -16.88 -0.28
C LEU A 96 3.78 -18.03 0.76
N GLN A 97 3.60 -19.27 0.32
CA GLN A 97 3.45 -20.43 1.23
C GLN A 97 4.71 -20.67 2.08
N ASP A 98 5.90 -20.40 1.53
CA ASP A 98 7.16 -20.55 2.26
C ASP A 98 7.30 -19.57 3.44
N GLU A 99 6.57 -18.45 3.40
CA GLU A 99 6.56 -17.44 4.47
C GLU A 99 5.41 -17.64 5.48
N MET A 100 4.62 -18.72 5.34
CA MET A 100 3.41 -18.93 6.11
C MET A 100 3.66 -18.91 7.63
N GLU A 101 4.76 -19.52 8.10
CA GLU A 101 5.10 -19.54 9.53
C GLU A 101 5.29 -18.12 10.09
N ASN A 102 5.98 -17.25 9.34
CA ASN A 102 6.19 -15.86 9.72
C ASN A 102 4.87 -15.08 9.69
N ILE A 103 4.06 -15.30 8.65
CA ILE A 103 2.75 -14.66 8.49
C ILE A 103 1.81 -15.05 9.65
N GLN A 104 1.78 -16.32 10.04
CA GLN A 104 0.98 -16.79 11.17
C GLN A 104 1.44 -16.19 12.50
N SER A 105 2.76 -16.10 12.71
CA SER A 105 3.33 -15.44 13.89
C SER A 105 2.90 -13.96 13.98
N TRP A 106 2.97 -13.25 12.86
CA TRP A 106 2.52 -11.87 12.73
C TRP A 106 1.01 -11.70 13.00
N ILE A 107 0.18 -12.56 12.41
CA ILE A 107 -1.27 -12.56 12.65
C ILE A 107 -1.55 -12.80 14.13
N LYS A 108 -0.91 -13.79 14.76
CA LYS A 108 -1.10 -14.10 16.20
C LYS A 108 -0.80 -12.89 17.09
N GLN A 109 0.28 -12.16 16.80
CA GLN A 109 0.65 -10.95 17.54
C GLN A 109 -0.42 -9.85 17.42
N LEU A 110 -0.94 -9.62 16.21
CA LEU A 110 -1.95 -8.59 15.96
C LEU A 110 -3.36 -9.00 16.42
N HIS A 111 -3.70 -10.29 16.33
CA HIS A 111 -5.03 -10.80 16.64
C HIS A 111 -5.27 -10.89 18.15
N GLY A 112 -4.24 -11.29 18.92
CA GLY A 112 -4.30 -11.39 20.39
C GLY A 112 -5.03 -12.64 20.92
N ALA A 113 -5.46 -13.53 20.02
CA ALA A 113 -6.01 -14.86 20.32
C ALA A 113 -5.49 -15.82 19.24
N GLU A 114 -5.56 -17.13 19.49
CA GLU A 114 -5.22 -18.11 18.46
C GLU A 114 -6.21 -17.96 17.29
N PRO A 115 -5.73 -17.68 16.07
CA PRO A 115 -6.61 -17.54 14.91
C PRO A 115 -7.17 -18.92 14.51
N ASP A 116 -8.47 -19.01 14.26
CA ASP A 116 -9.14 -20.21 13.72
C ASP A 116 -8.79 -20.39 12.23
N LEU A 117 -7.52 -20.71 11.92
CA LEU A 117 -6.99 -20.77 10.56
C LEU A 117 -7.14 -22.16 9.89
#